data_AF-A0A4U6WE98-F1
#
_entry.id   AF-A0A4U6WE98-F1
#
_cell.length_a   1.000
_cell.length_b   1.000
_cell.length_c   1.000
_cell.angle_alpha   90.00
_cell.angle_beta   90.00
_cell.angle_gamma   90.00
#
_symmetry.space_group_name_H-M   'P 1'
#
loop_
_entity.id
_entity.type
_entity.pdbx_description
1 polymer ?
#
loop_
_entity_poly.entity_id
_entity_poly.type
_entity_poly.pdbx_seq_one_letter_code
_entity_poly.pdbx_strand_id
1 'polypeptide(L)'
;MAPRADFAALRASPADVRVVTSDGSSIPAHSSVLAAASPVLERMIVGARRGWDADRTVVRVLGAPSDAVAAFLHFLYCCPDPSREKAAAAEDWGEDALGAHGAALLALAHAYRVPWLKRRVEAAVAARLTAERAVDALKLAALCDAPRLHLACARLAAKDLAAVQRSEGWRFAGRHDAGLQLELLQLLHDADQRKERWERERASQHVYRQLSDAMVLLDHIFAAADGAWEACKEASPCEDGVRRGLEQLMRHFAACGGRNRKPAACQRCRRAFQLLRLHASVCERAGGEPCRVPLCSNLKAKMQEEGVDKTWKLLVKKVTRARVMPALASREVPEAVKKSWAKYSSRRAGRFR
;
A
#
# COMPACT_ATOMS: atom_id res chain seq x y z
N MET A 1 1.96 28.71 -40.05
CA MET A 1 3.21 28.08 -40.55
C MET A 1 4.30 28.35 -39.53
N ALA A 2 4.46 27.47 -38.54
CA ALA A 2 5.54 27.56 -37.57
C ALA A 2 6.81 26.95 -38.19
N PRO A 3 8.01 27.49 -37.92
CA PRO A 3 9.23 26.98 -38.52
C PRO A 3 9.46 25.55 -38.03
N ARG A 4 9.49 24.61 -38.96
CA ARG A 4 9.93 23.24 -38.71
C ARG A 4 11.39 23.32 -38.27
N ALA A 5 11.67 23.03 -37.00
CA ALA A 5 13.02 22.81 -36.54
C ALA A 5 13.54 21.55 -37.27
N ASP A 6 14.39 21.78 -38.25
CA ASP A 6 15.02 20.73 -39.03
C ASP A 6 16.10 20.06 -38.15
N PHE A 7 15.77 18.90 -37.58
CA PHE A 7 16.66 18.20 -36.63
C PHE A 7 17.93 17.63 -37.29
N ALA A 8 18.08 17.73 -38.62
CA ALA A 8 19.36 17.52 -39.31
C ALA A 8 20.37 18.66 -39.04
N ALA A 9 19.93 19.80 -38.47
CA ALA A 9 20.77 20.95 -38.11
C ALA A 9 21.47 20.83 -36.75
N LEU A 10 21.23 19.76 -35.97
CA LEU A 10 22.10 19.38 -34.84
C LEU A 10 23.37 18.74 -35.39
N ARG A 11 24.17 19.51 -36.14
CA ARG A 11 25.58 19.17 -36.34
C ARG A 11 26.19 18.97 -34.96
N ALA A 12 26.89 17.84 -34.81
CA ALA A 12 27.64 17.44 -33.64
C ALA A 12 28.30 18.64 -32.95
N SER A 13 27.76 19.06 -31.80
CA SER A 13 28.57 19.82 -30.86
C SER A 13 29.77 18.94 -30.53
N PRO A 14 31.01 19.43 -30.60
CA PRO A 14 32.13 18.66 -30.09
C PRO A 14 31.83 18.32 -28.63
N ALA A 15 32.10 17.08 -28.24
CA ALA A 15 31.96 16.65 -26.86
C ALA A 15 32.84 17.56 -25.98
N ASP A 16 32.21 18.36 -25.13
CA ASP A 16 32.85 19.36 -24.28
C ASP A 16 33.22 18.80 -22.90
N VAL A 17 32.80 17.57 -22.62
CA VAL A 17 33.11 16.83 -21.40
C VAL A 17 33.61 15.43 -21.72
N ARG A 18 34.59 14.95 -20.96
CA ARG A 18 35.00 13.54 -20.98
C ARG A 18 34.68 12.85 -19.66
N VAL A 19 33.97 11.73 -19.75
CA VAL A 19 33.70 10.87 -18.61
C VAL A 19 34.80 9.81 -18.54
N VAL A 20 35.52 9.75 -17.43
CA VAL A 20 36.56 8.73 -17.19
C VAL A 20 36.01 7.65 -16.26
N THR A 21 36.09 6.40 -16.70
CA THR A 21 35.62 5.20 -15.99
C THR A 21 36.75 4.56 -15.17
N SER A 22 36.41 3.54 -14.37
CA SER A 22 37.34 2.88 -13.44
C SER A 22 38.53 2.20 -14.11
N ASP A 23 38.38 1.77 -15.37
CA ASP A 23 39.43 1.17 -16.21
C ASP A 23 40.30 2.22 -16.94
N GLY A 24 40.05 3.51 -16.72
CA GLY A 24 40.73 4.60 -17.42
C GLY A 24 40.18 4.92 -18.80
N SER A 25 39.15 4.20 -19.28
CA SER A 25 38.47 4.50 -20.54
C SER A 25 37.82 5.88 -20.47
N SER A 26 37.83 6.59 -21.60
CA SER A 26 37.29 7.95 -21.71
C SER A 26 36.14 8.00 -22.69
N ILE A 27 34.95 8.35 -22.21
CA ILE A 27 33.72 8.43 -22.99
C ILE A 27 33.42 9.92 -23.27
N PRO A 28 33.37 10.35 -24.54
CA PRO A 28 32.99 11.71 -24.90
C PRO A 28 31.51 11.96 -24.59
N ALA A 29 31.20 13.11 -23.97
CA ALA A 29 29.84 13.50 -23.60
C ALA A 29 29.60 15.01 -23.70
N HIS A 30 28.33 15.40 -23.54
CA HIS A 30 27.86 16.78 -23.62
C HIS A 30 27.46 17.28 -22.23
N SER A 31 28.06 18.38 -21.78
CA SER A 31 27.75 18.97 -20.47
C SER A 31 26.28 19.30 -20.31
N SER A 32 25.64 19.81 -21.35
CA SER A 32 24.22 20.19 -21.36
C SER A 32 23.29 19.01 -21.06
N VAL A 33 23.55 17.85 -21.66
CA VAL A 33 22.76 16.63 -21.45
C VAL A 33 22.97 16.10 -20.04
N LEU A 34 24.23 16.01 -19.60
CA LEU A 34 24.56 15.46 -18.28
C LEU A 34 24.05 16.35 -17.14
N ALA A 35 24.21 17.67 -17.27
CA ALA A 35 23.74 18.64 -16.29
C ALA A 35 22.19 18.65 -16.21
N ALA A 36 21.50 18.61 -17.35
CA ALA A 36 20.04 18.54 -17.37
C ALA A 36 19.50 17.24 -16.76
N ALA A 37 20.20 16.12 -16.94
CA ALA A 37 19.73 14.82 -16.46
C ALA A 37 20.07 14.55 -14.98
N SER A 38 21.14 15.18 -14.44
CA SER A 38 21.61 14.93 -13.07
C SER A 38 22.16 16.21 -12.41
N PRO A 39 21.60 16.62 -11.27
CA PRO A 39 22.14 17.74 -10.51
C PRO A 39 23.52 17.43 -9.88
N VAL A 40 23.88 16.15 -9.76
CA VAL A 40 25.21 15.74 -9.28
C VAL A 40 26.24 15.95 -10.38
N LEU A 41 25.95 15.48 -11.60
CA LEU A 41 26.82 15.70 -12.76
C LEU A 41 26.97 17.19 -13.07
N GLU A 42 25.89 17.97 -12.98
CA GLU A 42 25.95 19.44 -13.11
C GLU A 42 26.98 20.06 -12.16
N ARG A 43 26.91 19.72 -10.86
CA ARG A 43 27.88 20.21 -9.86
C ARG A 43 29.30 19.76 -10.15
N MET A 44 29.48 18.52 -10.60
CA MET A 44 30.80 18.00 -10.97
C MET A 44 31.39 18.74 -12.18
N ILE A 45 30.57 19.04 -13.18
CA ILE A 45 30.97 19.80 -14.38
C ILE A 45 31.32 21.25 -13.99
N VAL A 46 30.48 21.91 -13.19
CA VAL A 46 30.75 23.27 -12.72
C VAL A 46 32.02 23.33 -11.86
N GLY A 47 32.23 22.32 -11.01
CA GLY A 47 33.45 22.19 -10.21
C GLY A 47 34.70 21.98 -11.06
N ALA A 48 34.63 21.09 -12.05
CA ALA A 48 35.75 20.80 -12.95
C ALA A 48 36.17 22.02 -13.78
N ARG A 49 35.22 22.88 -14.18
CA ARG A 49 35.50 24.14 -14.91
C ARG A 49 36.19 25.22 -14.06
N ARG A 50 36.18 25.10 -12.73
CA ARG A 50 36.86 26.04 -11.83
C ARG A 50 38.35 25.71 -11.59
N GLY A 51 38.83 24.57 -12.11
CA GLY A 51 40.23 24.15 -12.00
C GLY A 51 41.16 24.82 -13.02
N TRP A 52 42.47 24.62 -12.86
CA TRP A 52 43.55 25.24 -13.66
C TRP A 52 43.60 24.80 -15.14
N ASP A 53 42.83 23.78 -15.53
CA ASP A 53 42.85 23.18 -16.88
C ASP A 53 41.46 23.30 -17.53
N ALA A 54 41.12 24.52 -17.94
CA ALA A 54 39.78 24.88 -18.43
C ALA A 54 39.45 24.30 -19.82
N ASP A 55 40.44 23.81 -20.56
CA ASP A 55 40.29 23.42 -21.97
C ASP A 55 39.70 22.01 -22.15
N ARG A 56 39.67 21.18 -21.08
CA ARG A 56 39.04 19.85 -21.09
C ARG A 56 38.36 19.53 -19.76
N THR A 57 37.04 19.71 -19.70
CA THR A 57 36.24 19.32 -18.53
C THR A 57 36.21 17.80 -18.38
N VAL A 58 36.74 17.26 -17.27
CA VAL A 58 36.76 15.81 -16.99
C VAL A 58 35.88 15.47 -15.80
N VAL A 59 34.97 14.52 -15.98
CA VAL A 59 34.11 13.95 -14.94
C VAL A 59 34.53 12.52 -14.68
N ARG A 60 34.83 12.16 -13.43
CA ARG A 60 35.24 10.79 -13.06
C ARG A 60 34.06 10.02 -12.49
N VAL A 61 33.67 8.93 -13.15
CA VAL A 61 32.62 8.00 -12.70
C VAL A 61 33.29 6.68 -12.35
N LEU A 62 33.60 6.51 -11.07
CA LEU A 62 34.37 5.38 -10.56
C LEU A 62 33.49 4.42 -9.74
N GLY A 63 33.95 3.19 -9.57
CA GLY A 63 33.27 2.18 -8.75
C GLY A 63 32.16 1.41 -9.47
N ALA A 64 31.98 1.63 -10.77
CA ALA A 64 31.11 0.85 -11.64
C ALA A 64 31.90 0.31 -12.84
N PRO A 65 31.48 -0.86 -13.40
CA PRO A 65 31.98 -1.37 -14.67
C PRO A 65 31.77 -0.36 -15.82
N SER A 66 32.73 -0.27 -16.74
CA SER A 66 32.73 0.76 -17.80
C SER A 66 31.58 0.61 -18.78
N ASP A 67 31.18 -0.62 -19.07
CA ASP A 67 29.99 -0.98 -19.83
C ASP A 67 28.70 -0.49 -19.14
N ALA A 68 28.60 -0.64 -17.82
CA ALA A 68 27.47 -0.10 -17.04
C ALA A 68 27.45 1.43 -17.03
N VAL A 69 28.62 2.09 -16.99
CA VAL A 69 28.71 3.55 -17.12
C VAL A 69 28.31 4.01 -18.53
N ALA A 70 28.74 3.31 -19.57
CA ALA A 70 28.33 3.59 -20.94
C ALA A 70 26.80 3.44 -21.11
N ALA A 71 26.22 2.36 -20.57
CA ALA A 71 24.78 2.15 -20.56
C ALA A 71 24.04 3.26 -19.78
N PHE A 72 24.55 3.65 -18.61
CA PHE A 72 24.00 4.75 -17.82
C PHE A 72 23.99 6.06 -18.61
N LEU A 73 25.10 6.42 -19.24
CA LEU A 73 25.19 7.62 -20.08
C LEU A 73 24.20 7.53 -21.25
N HIS A 74 24.13 6.40 -21.93
CA HIS A 74 23.19 6.19 -23.03
C HIS A 74 21.73 6.40 -22.59
N PHE A 75 21.34 5.93 -21.38
CA PHE A 75 20.03 6.24 -20.82
C PHE A 75 19.78 7.75 -20.61
N LEU A 76 20.78 8.53 -20.23
CA LEU A 76 20.64 9.98 -20.09
C LEU A 76 20.40 10.67 -21.44
N TYR A 77 21.04 10.18 -22.51
CA TYR A 77 20.81 10.67 -23.88
C TYR A 77 19.46 10.23 -24.45
N CYS A 78 19.00 9.04 -24.08
CA CYS A 78 17.73 8.46 -24.52
C CYS A 78 16.55 8.82 -23.61
N CYS A 79 16.61 9.96 -22.90
CA CYS A 79 15.55 10.43 -22.01
C CYS A 79 14.16 10.15 -22.63
N PRO A 80 13.24 9.51 -21.88
CA PRO A 80 11.97 9.05 -22.43
C PRO A 80 11.06 10.25 -22.76
N ASP A 81 11.26 10.84 -23.93
CA ASP A 81 10.27 11.67 -24.58
C ASP A 81 9.24 10.73 -25.24
N PRO A 82 7.97 10.75 -24.82
CA PRO A 82 6.92 9.88 -25.36
C PRO A 82 6.59 10.12 -26.84
N SER A 83 7.22 11.10 -27.50
CA SER A 83 6.96 11.47 -28.90
C SER A 83 7.88 10.78 -29.94
N ARG A 84 8.86 9.97 -29.53
CA ARG A 84 9.88 9.42 -30.44
C ARG A 84 9.54 8.01 -30.96
N GLU A 85 9.35 7.90 -32.29
CA GLU A 85 9.06 6.64 -33.02
C GLU A 85 10.19 5.58 -32.95
N LYS A 86 11.41 5.94 -32.52
CA LYS A 86 12.53 5.01 -32.29
C LYS A 86 12.42 4.20 -30.98
N ALA A 87 11.20 3.91 -30.53
CA ALA A 87 10.94 3.28 -29.24
C ALA A 87 11.34 1.80 -29.21
N ALA A 88 11.07 1.01 -30.26
CA ALA A 88 11.23 -0.45 -30.22
C ALA A 88 12.70 -0.92 -30.04
N ALA A 89 13.64 -0.42 -30.86
CA ALA A 89 15.06 -0.80 -30.74
C ALA A 89 15.73 -0.20 -29.49
N ALA A 90 15.27 0.97 -29.03
CA ALA A 90 15.71 1.58 -27.77
C ALA A 90 15.14 0.86 -26.54
N GLU A 91 13.97 0.24 -26.67
CA GLU A 91 13.36 -0.61 -25.64
C GLU A 91 14.09 -1.96 -25.54
N ASP A 92 14.45 -2.58 -26.66
CA ASP A 92 15.15 -3.87 -26.70
C ASP A 92 16.56 -3.77 -26.08
N TRP A 93 17.38 -2.84 -26.59
CA TRP A 93 18.68 -2.52 -25.98
C TRP A 93 18.54 -2.12 -24.50
N GLY A 94 17.47 -1.39 -24.17
CA GLY A 94 17.21 -0.94 -22.82
C GLY A 94 16.94 -2.11 -21.87
N GLU A 95 16.19 -3.11 -22.29
CA GLU A 95 15.95 -4.32 -21.48
C GLU A 95 17.21 -5.17 -21.32
N ASP A 96 18.01 -5.33 -22.38
CA ASP A 96 19.29 -6.04 -22.31
C ASP A 96 20.27 -5.36 -21.34
N ALA A 97 20.43 -4.04 -21.46
CA ALA A 97 21.28 -3.26 -20.57
C ALA A 97 20.78 -3.33 -19.11
N LEU A 98 19.46 -3.30 -18.89
CA LEU A 98 18.85 -3.48 -17.57
C LEU A 98 19.00 -4.90 -17.04
N GLY A 99 19.12 -5.90 -17.91
CA GLY A 99 19.36 -7.30 -17.56
C GLY A 99 20.81 -7.54 -17.13
N ALA A 100 21.74 -7.07 -17.96
CA ALA A 100 23.18 -7.23 -17.74
C ALA A 100 23.70 -6.37 -16.59
N HIS A 101 23.27 -5.11 -16.49
CA HIS A 101 23.86 -4.12 -15.59
C HIS A 101 22.90 -3.58 -14.52
N GLY A 102 21.79 -4.27 -14.25
CA GLY A 102 20.73 -3.75 -13.37
C GLY A 102 21.20 -3.28 -11.99
N ALA A 103 22.15 -3.98 -11.34
CA ALA A 103 22.69 -3.58 -10.05
C ALA A 103 23.54 -2.29 -10.13
N ALA A 104 24.48 -2.25 -11.07
CA ALA A 104 25.34 -1.09 -11.30
C ALA A 104 24.53 0.14 -11.75
N LEU A 105 23.54 -0.05 -12.63
CA LEU A 105 22.63 1.00 -13.09
C LEU A 105 21.78 1.56 -11.95
N LEU A 106 21.33 0.72 -11.00
CA LEU A 106 20.57 1.19 -9.85
C LEU A 106 21.44 2.06 -8.93
N ALA A 107 22.67 1.61 -8.67
CA ALA A 107 23.65 2.36 -7.88
C ALA A 107 24.02 3.69 -8.55
N LEU A 108 24.30 3.69 -9.86
CA LEU A 108 24.59 4.91 -10.63
C LEU A 108 23.39 5.88 -10.63
N ALA A 109 22.18 5.38 -10.89
CA ALA A 109 20.98 6.21 -10.89
C ALA A 109 20.69 6.81 -9.50
N HIS A 110 21.01 6.09 -8.42
CA HIS A 110 20.91 6.61 -7.06
C HIS A 110 22.00 7.65 -6.77
N ALA A 111 23.27 7.32 -6.98
CA ALA A 111 24.43 8.17 -6.70
C ALA A 111 24.37 9.50 -7.47
N TYR A 112 23.99 9.45 -8.74
CA TYR A 112 23.83 10.63 -9.60
C TYR A 112 22.43 11.23 -9.54
N ARG A 113 21.56 10.78 -8.62
CA ARG A 113 20.22 11.33 -8.38
C ARG A 113 19.37 11.48 -9.65
N VAL A 114 19.21 10.40 -10.41
CA VAL A 114 18.37 10.31 -11.62
C VAL A 114 17.10 9.50 -11.28
N PRO A 115 16.00 10.14 -10.80
CA PRO A 115 14.91 9.41 -10.14
C PRO A 115 14.08 8.56 -11.10
N TRP A 116 13.90 9.02 -12.35
CA TRP A 116 13.14 8.28 -13.36
C TRP A 116 13.85 6.99 -13.74
N LEU A 117 15.19 7.03 -13.91
CA LEU A 117 15.99 5.87 -14.25
C LEU A 117 16.04 4.90 -13.06
N LYS A 118 16.24 5.42 -11.84
CA LYS A 118 16.20 4.61 -10.61
C LYS A 118 14.90 3.80 -10.53
N ARG A 119 13.74 4.43 -10.76
CA ARG A 119 12.44 3.75 -10.75
C ARG A 119 12.31 2.69 -11.85
N ARG A 120 12.84 2.96 -13.05
CA ARG A 120 12.82 2.01 -14.18
C ARG A 120 13.69 0.80 -13.88
N VAL A 121 14.92 1.02 -13.41
CA VAL A 121 15.87 -0.04 -13.04
C VAL A 121 15.32 -0.87 -11.88
N GLU A 122 14.78 -0.22 -10.85
CA GLU A 122 14.17 -0.88 -9.70
C GLU A 122 13.06 -1.84 -10.12
N ALA A 123 12.18 -1.42 -11.04
CA ALA A 123 11.13 -2.28 -11.57
C ALA A 123 11.69 -3.45 -12.39
N ALA A 124 12.74 -3.21 -13.17
CA ALA A 124 13.35 -4.21 -14.04
C ALA A 124 14.11 -5.29 -13.23
N VAL A 125 14.86 -4.88 -12.20
CA VAL A 125 15.52 -5.79 -11.25
C VAL A 125 14.47 -6.59 -10.46
N ALA A 126 13.40 -5.94 -10.00
CA ALA A 126 12.32 -6.63 -9.28
C ALA A 126 11.57 -7.65 -10.17
N ALA A 127 11.43 -7.38 -11.47
CA ALA A 127 10.78 -8.29 -12.40
C ALA A 127 11.60 -9.57 -12.66
N ARG A 128 12.93 -9.49 -12.57
CA ARG A 128 13.88 -10.59 -12.78
C ARG A 128 14.39 -11.21 -11.47
N LEU A 129 13.71 -10.93 -10.36
CA LEU A 129 14.14 -11.37 -9.04
C LEU A 129 13.93 -12.89 -8.88
N THR A 130 15.01 -13.59 -8.51
CA THR A 130 15.00 -15.03 -8.21
C THR A 130 15.34 -15.26 -6.73
N ALA A 131 15.03 -16.46 -6.21
CA ALA A 131 15.31 -16.77 -4.79
C ALA A 131 16.82 -16.66 -4.48
N GLU A 132 17.66 -17.08 -5.43
CA GLU A 132 19.13 -16.97 -5.34
C GLU A 132 19.61 -15.53 -5.18
N ARG A 133 19.00 -14.59 -5.91
CA ARG A 133 19.40 -13.18 -5.92
C ARG A 133 18.66 -12.33 -4.90
N ALA A 134 17.76 -12.91 -4.11
CA ALA A 134 16.85 -12.18 -3.24
C ALA A 134 17.58 -11.39 -2.15
N VAL A 135 18.61 -12.00 -1.54
CA VAL A 135 19.36 -11.39 -0.43
C VAL A 135 20.29 -10.29 -0.94
N ASP A 136 20.97 -10.53 -2.07
CA ASP A 136 21.84 -9.53 -2.69
C ASP A 136 21.02 -8.33 -3.18
N ALA A 137 19.85 -8.58 -3.77
CA ALA A 137 18.93 -7.54 -4.20
C ALA A 137 18.34 -6.76 -3.02
N LEU A 138 18.09 -7.42 -1.87
CA LEU A 138 17.67 -6.75 -0.64
C LEU A 138 18.77 -5.82 -0.12
N LYS A 139 20.02 -6.28 -0.09
CA LYS A 139 21.17 -5.45 0.29
C LYS A 139 21.34 -4.27 -0.65
N LEU A 140 21.27 -4.52 -1.96
CA LEU A 140 21.32 -3.47 -2.98
C LEU A 140 20.19 -2.46 -2.79
N ALA A 141 18.98 -2.92 -2.48
CA ALA A 141 17.83 -2.06 -2.24
C ALA A 141 18.03 -1.15 -1.02
N ALA A 142 18.60 -1.68 0.06
CA ALA A 142 18.95 -0.90 1.24
C ALA A 142 20.04 0.14 0.93
N LEU A 143 21.09 -0.23 0.19
CA LEU A 143 22.18 0.68 -0.18
C LEU A 143 21.75 1.80 -1.14
N CYS A 144 20.72 1.55 -1.96
CA CYS A 144 20.26 2.48 -2.99
C CYS A 144 18.95 3.18 -2.65
N ASP A 145 18.42 3.08 -1.42
CA ASP A 145 17.08 3.57 -1.04
C ASP A 145 15.98 3.15 -2.04
N ALA A 146 15.89 1.87 -2.37
CA ALA A 146 14.97 1.33 -3.38
C ALA A 146 13.81 0.55 -2.72
N PRO A 147 12.75 1.24 -2.24
CA PRO A 147 11.69 0.62 -1.42
C PRO A 147 10.81 -0.38 -2.17
N ARG A 148 10.62 -0.24 -3.49
CA ARG A 148 9.84 -1.19 -4.29
C ARG A 148 10.61 -2.49 -4.50
N LEU A 149 11.91 -2.41 -4.75
CA LEU A 149 12.76 -3.60 -4.84
C LEU A 149 12.85 -4.30 -3.48
N HIS A 150 13.01 -3.54 -2.39
CA HIS A 150 12.99 -4.05 -1.02
C HIS A 150 11.70 -4.85 -0.73
N LEU A 151 10.53 -4.25 -1.03
CA LEU A 151 9.25 -4.92 -0.87
C LEU A 151 9.11 -6.15 -1.78
N ALA A 152 9.67 -6.11 -2.99
CA ALA A 152 9.66 -7.27 -3.91
C ALA A 152 10.47 -8.44 -3.33
N CYS A 153 11.62 -8.17 -2.73
CA CYS A 153 12.46 -9.15 -2.04
C CYS A 153 11.72 -9.77 -0.85
N ALA A 154 11.12 -8.95 0.02
CA ALA A 154 10.33 -9.43 1.15
C ALA A 154 9.15 -10.31 0.69
N ARG A 155 8.45 -9.93 -0.39
CA ARG A 155 7.34 -10.72 -0.95
C ARG A 155 7.80 -12.05 -1.55
N LEU A 156 8.98 -12.09 -2.17
CA LEU A 156 9.53 -13.33 -2.70
C LEU A 156 9.90 -14.28 -1.57
N ALA A 157 10.60 -13.77 -0.54
CA ALA A 157 10.94 -14.54 0.64
C ALA A 157 9.69 -15.04 1.40
N ALA A 158 8.61 -14.26 1.45
CA ALA A 158 7.35 -14.69 2.05
C ALA A 158 6.68 -15.86 1.30
N LYS A 159 6.93 -15.99 0.00
CA LYS A 159 6.38 -17.09 -0.81
C LYS A 159 7.19 -18.37 -0.67
N ASP A 160 8.52 -18.26 -0.67
CA ASP A 160 9.41 -19.42 -0.60
C ASP A 160 10.69 -19.08 0.19
N LEU A 161 10.53 -18.98 1.51
CA LEU A 161 11.65 -18.71 2.42
C LEU A 161 12.69 -19.83 2.37
N ALA A 162 12.25 -21.08 2.14
CA ALA A 162 13.15 -22.23 2.09
C ALA A 162 14.11 -22.15 0.91
N ALA A 163 13.65 -21.71 -0.27
CA ALA A 163 14.54 -21.46 -1.41
C ALA A 163 15.52 -20.32 -1.13
N VAL A 164 15.06 -19.22 -0.52
CA VAL A 164 15.95 -18.11 -0.14
C VAL A 164 17.01 -18.56 0.86
N GLN A 165 16.65 -19.35 1.87
CA GLN A 165 17.61 -19.87 2.87
C GLN A 165 18.67 -20.79 2.28
N ARG A 166 18.34 -21.50 1.20
CA ARG A 166 19.29 -22.34 0.46
C ARG A 166 20.25 -21.54 -0.40
N SER A 167 19.97 -20.27 -0.71
CA SER A 167 20.81 -19.44 -1.57
C SER A 167 22.20 -19.19 -0.99
N GLU A 168 23.15 -18.93 -1.87
CA GLU A 168 24.49 -18.50 -1.47
C GLU A 168 24.47 -17.12 -0.79
N GLY A 169 23.65 -16.20 -1.31
CA GLY A 169 23.49 -14.86 -0.74
C GLY A 169 22.98 -14.91 0.71
N TRP A 170 22.07 -15.82 1.04
CA TRP A 170 21.64 -16.03 2.43
C TRP A 170 22.77 -16.53 3.33
N ARG A 171 23.52 -17.55 2.91
CA ARG A 171 24.66 -18.07 3.68
C ARG A 171 25.77 -17.03 3.84
N PHE A 172 26.02 -16.23 2.81
CA PHE A 172 26.98 -15.13 2.84
C PHE A 172 26.55 -14.05 3.84
N ALA A 173 25.28 -13.61 3.78
CA ALA A 173 24.74 -12.64 4.72
C ALA A 173 24.83 -13.14 6.16
N GLY A 174 24.56 -14.42 6.45
CA GLY A 174 24.69 -14.94 7.80
C GLY A 174 26.11 -14.85 8.39
N ARG A 175 27.15 -14.86 7.54
CA ARG A 175 28.55 -14.77 7.98
C ARG A 175 29.06 -13.32 8.05
N HIS A 176 28.55 -12.43 7.22
CA HIS A 176 29.13 -11.10 7.02
C HIS A 176 28.19 -9.94 7.35
N ASP A 177 26.88 -10.19 7.39
CA ASP A 177 25.83 -9.20 7.65
C ASP A 177 24.56 -9.87 8.23
N ALA A 178 24.65 -10.33 9.48
CA ALA A 178 23.52 -10.97 10.16
C ALA A 178 22.32 -10.02 10.33
N GLY A 179 22.57 -8.69 10.30
CA GLY A 179 21.52 -7.67 10.35
C GLY A 179 20.57 -7.76 9.16
N LEU A 180 21.09 -8.03 7.96
CA LEU A 180 20.28 -8.20 6.75
C LEU A 180 19.34 -9.41 6.84
N GLN A 181 19.82 -10.53 7.39
CA GLN A 181 18.99 -11.71 7.60
C GLN A 181 17.89 -11.43 8.64
N LEU A 182 18.26 -10.79 9.75
CA LEU A 182 17.31 -10.42 10.80
C LEU A 182 16.24 -9.47 10.27
N GLU A 183 16.62 -8.47 9.47
CA GLU A 183 15.69 -7.55 8.82
C GLU A 183 14.67 -8.31 7.97
N LEU A 184 15.13 -9.24 7.13
CA LEU A 184 14.22 -10.03 6.30
C LEU A 184 13.26 -10.87 7.16
N LEU A 185 13.77 -11.54 8.20
CA LEU A 185 12.94 -12.35 9.11
C LEU A 185 11.93 -11.50 9.88
N GLN A 186 12.32 -10.30 10.35
CA GLN A 186 11.43 -9.35 11.01
C GLN A 186 10.31 -8.90 10.08
N LEU A 187 10.62 -8.57 8.82
CA LEU A 187 9.61 -8.20 7.83
C LEU A 187 8.58 -9.30 7.59
N LEU A 188 9.04 -10.56 7.55
CA LEU A 188 8.17 -11.73 7.40
C LEU A 188 7.30 -11.94 8.64
N HIS A 189 7.90 -11.87 9.83
CA HIS A 189 7.18 -11.98 11.08
C HIS A 189 6.10 -10.90 11.22
N ASP A 190 6.44 -9.64 10.94
CA ASP A 190 5.50 -8.52 10.97
C ASP A 190 4.39 -8.65 9.92
N ALA A 191 4.69 -9.24 8.76
CA ALA A 191 3.68 -9.53 7.74
C ALA A 191 2.73 -10.63 8.21
N ASP A 192 3.24 -11.69 8.83
CA ASP A 192 2.45 -12.79 9.36
C ASP A 192 1.56 -12.33 10.52
N GLN A 193 2.13 -11.60 11.49
CA GLN A 193 1.34 -11.02 12.56
C GLN A 193 0.24 -10.07 12.04
N ARG A 194 0.51 -9.28 10.99
CA ARG A 194 -0.51 -8.43 10.36
C ARG A 194 -1.62 -9.27 9.73
N LYS A 195 -1.26 -10.35 9.05
CA LYS A 195 -2.20 -11.29 8.45
C LYS A 195 -3.09 -11.91 9.52
N GLU A 196 -2.50 -12.44 10.60
CA GLU A 196 -3.27 -13.01 11.71
C GLU A 196 -4.18 -11.97 12.38
N ARG A 197 -3.69 -10.75 12.62
CA ARG A 197 -4.52 -9.65 13.18
C ARG A 197 -5.70 -9.35 12.28
N TRP A 198 -5.48 -9.31 10.96
CA TRP A 198 -6.52 -9.06 9.98
C TRP A 198 -7.53 -10.21 9.88
N GLU A 199 -7.06 -11.46 9.97
CA GLU A 199 -7.92 -12.64 10.03
C GLU A 199 -8.77 -12.66 11.30
N ARG A 200 -8.18 -12.35 12.47
CA ARG A 200 -8.93 -12.17 13.73
C ARG A 200 -9.96 -11.04 13.62
N GLU A 201 -9.59 -9.92 13.01
CA GLU A 201 -10.52 -8.80 12.78
C GLU A 201 -11.68 -9.24 11.88
N ARG A 202 -11.41 -9.90 10.76
CA ARG A 202 -12.44 -10.47 9.87
C ARG A 202 -13.32 -11.50 10.56
N ALA A 203 -12.72 -12.42 11.31
CA ALA A 203 -13.44 -13.43 12.06
C ALA A 203 -14.35 -12.77 13.11
N SER A 204 -13.93 -11.68 13.75
CA SER A 204 -14.80 -10.92 14.67
C SER A 204 -15.83 -10.02 13.96
N GLN A 205 -15.62 -9.70 12.68
CA GLN A 205 -16.44 -8.76 11.92
C GLN A 205 -17.89 -9.25 11.77
N HIS A 206 -18.11 -10.55 11.58
CA HIS A 206 -19.47 -11.10 11.45
C HIS A 206 -20.30 -10.90 12.73
N VAL A 207 -19.70 -11.03 13.92
CA VAL A 207 -20.36 -10.81 15.21
C VAL A 207 -20.78 -9.34 15.36
N TYR A 208 -19.90 -8.40 14.99
CA TYR A 208 -20.24 -6.98 15.03
C TYR A 208 -21.34 -6.61 14.02
N ARG A 209 -21.38 -7.31 12.88
CA ARG A 209 -22.47 -7.17 11.91
C ARG A 209 -23.80 -7.66 12.48
N GLN A 210 -23.84 -8.87 13.06
CA GLN A 210 -25.02 -9.39 13.75
C GLN A 210 -25.52 -8.46 14.86
N LEU A 211 -24.60 -7.86 15.64
CA LEU A 211 -24.95 -6.88 16.66
C LEU A 211 -25.53 -5.60 16.04
N SER A 212 -24.97 -5.11 14.94
CA SER A 212 -25.51 -3.97 14.20
C SER A 212 -26.93 -4.25 13.67
N ASP A 213 -27.12 -5.41 13.04
CA ASP A 213 -28.41 -5.83 12.49
C ASP A 213 -29.45 -5.98 13.63
N ALA A 214 -29.03 -6.49 14.79
CA ALA A 214 -29.88 -6.54 15.99
C ALA A 214 -30.29 -5.14 16.47
N MET A 215 -29.45 -4.11 16.36
CA MET A 215 -29.83 -2.73 16.73
C MET A 215 -30.91 -2.19 15.80
N VAL A 216 -30.81 -2.47 14.50
CA VAL A 216 -31.83 -2.08 13.50
C VAL A 216 -33.14 -2.83 13.75
N LEU A 217 -33.07 -4.13 14.05
CA LEU A 217 -34.26 -4.92 14.39
C LEU A 217 -34.93 -4.43 15.69
N LEU A 218 -34.17 -3.99 16.68
CA LEU A 218 -34.74 -3.35 17.88
C LEU A 218 -35.47 -2.06 17.54
N ASP A 219 -34.90 -1.20 16.69
CA ASP A 219 -35.58 -0.01 16.20
C ASP A 219 -36.90 -0.38 15.49
N HIS A 220 -36.91 -1.43 14.67
CA HIS A 220 -38.11 -1.90 13.97
C HIS A 220 -39.16 -2.50 14.91
N ILE A 221 -38.79 -3.35 15.87
CA ILE A 221 -39.71 -3.97 16.84
C ILE A 221 -40.44 -2.89 17.65
N PHE A 222 -39.71 -1.87 18.12
CA PHE A 222 -40.29 -0.80 18.92
C PHE A 222 -40.91 0.33 18.08
N ALA A 223 -40.69 0.37 16.77
CA ALA A 223 -41.43 1.24 15.85
C ALA A 223 -42.76 0.60 15.38
N ALA A 224 -42.80 -0.73 15.20
CA ALA A 224 -43.97 -1.47 14.72
C ALA A 224 -45.06 -1.69 15.77
N ALA A 225 -44.76 -1.48 17.05
CA ALA A 225 -45.71 -1.62 18.17
C ALA A 225 -46.92 -0.64 18.09
N ASP A 226 -46.87 0.36 17.19
CA ASP A 226 -47.95 1.33 16.95
C ASP A 226 -48.80 1.03 15.69
N GLY A 227 -48.73 -0.19 15.12
CA GLY A 227 -49.70 -0.66 14.12
C GLY A 227 -49.34 -0.49 12.64
N ALA A 228 -48.09 -0.19 12.29
CA ALA A 228 -47.65 -0.11 10.89
C ALA A 228 -46.80 -1.33 10.48
N TRP A 229 -47.45 -2.41 10.03
CA TRP A 229 -46.77 -3.57 9.44
C TRP A 229 -47.35 -3.92 8.07
N GLU A 230 -46.74 -3.40 7.01
CA GLU A 230 -46.84 -4.04 5.68
C GLU A 230 -45.50 -4.20 4.94
N ALA A 231 -44.37 -3.72 5.46
CA ALA A 231 -43.13 -3.61 4.66
C ALA A 231 -41.97 -4.56 5.06
N CYS A 232 -42.26 -5.78 5.51
CA CYS A 232 -41.19 -6.75 5.85
C CYS A 232 -41.54 -8.18 5.41
N LYS A 233 -42.05 -8.34 4.18
CA LYS A 233 -42.29 -9.66 3.56
C LYS A 233 -41.07 -10.26 2.85
N GLU A 234 -39.93 -9.58 2.83
CA GLU A 234 -38.70 -10.07 2.17
C GLU A 234 -37.51 -10.14 3.13
N ALA A 235 -37.73 -10.56 4.38
CA ALA A 235 -36.62 -10.90 5.28
C ALA A 235 -36.05 -12.27 4.92
N SER A 236 -34.74 -12.42 4.89
CA SER A 236 -34.14 -13.75 4.67
C SER A 236 -34.46 -14.68 5.86
N PRO A 237 -34.46 -16.03 5.67
CA PRO A 237 -34.75 -16.98 6.75
C PRO A 237 -33.88 -16.81 8.01
N CYS A 238 -32.66 -16.25 7.85
CA CYS A 238 -31.72 -15.97 8.94
C CYS A 238 -32.13 -14.73 9.76
N GLU A 239 -32.63 -13.68 9.10
CA GLU A 239 -33.10 -12.45 9.75
C GLU A 239 -34.36 -12.70 10.59
N ASP A 240 -35.23 -13.60 10.13
CA ASP A 240 -36.42 -14.03 10.85
C ASP A 240 -36.10 -14.78 12.15
N GLY A 241 -35.01 -15.57 12.18
CA GLY A 241 -34.54 -16.24 13.40
C GLY A 241 -34.05 -15.25 14.46
N VAL A 242 -33.25 -14.26 14.05
CA VAL A 242 -32.71 -13.21 14.93
C VAL A 242 -33.84 -12.33 15.47
N ARG A 243 -34.79 -11.91 14.61
CA ARG A 243 -35.97 -11.15 14.99
C ARG A 243 -36.81 -11.87 16.05
N ARG A 244 -37.19 -13.14 15.81
CA ARG A 244 -37.95 -13.95 16.78
C ARG A 244 -37.21 -14.10 18.12
N GLY A 245 -35.91 -14.32 18.08
CA GLY A 245 -35.08 -14.41 19.29
C GLY A 245 -35.06 -13.10 20.09
N LEU A 246 -34.92 -11.96 19.41
CA LEU A 246 -34.98 -10.62 20.04
C LEU A 246 -36.35 -10.35 20.65
N GLU A 247 -37.44 -10.64 19.95
CA GLU A 247 -38.78 -10.46 20.49
C GLU A 247 -39.03 -11.31 21.73
N GLN A 248 -38.64 -12.59 21.72
CA GLN A 248 -38.75 -13.47 22.90
C GLN A 248 -37.94 -12.93 24.08
N LEU A 249 -36.74 -12.40 23.82
CA LEU A 249 -35.89 -11.79 24.83
C LEU A 249 -36.53 -10.54 25.43
N MET A 250 -37.15 -9.68 24.60
CA MET A 250 -37.84 -8.48 25.05
C MET A 250 -39.15 -8.79 25.80
N ARG A 251 -39.94 -9.78 25.33
CA ARG A 251 -41.13 -10.29 26.05
C ARG A 251 -40.76 -10.82 27.43
N HIS A 252 -39.68 -11.61 27.51
CA HIS A 252 -39.18 -12.09 28.79
C HIS A 252 -38.70 -10.94 29.69
N PHE A 253 -37.99 -9.95 29.15
CA PHE A 253 -37.54 -8.78 29.92
C PHE A 253 -38.72 -7.98 30.51
N ALA A 254 -39.82 -7.87 29.78
CA ALA A 254 -41.07 -7.26 30.26
C ALA A 254 -41.75 -8.12 31.35
N ALA A 255 -41.90 -9.43 31.12
CA ALA A 255 -42.61 -10.33 32.04
C ALA A 255 -41.83 -10.63 33.34
N CYS A 256 -40.50 -10.68 33.29
CA CYS A 256 -39.65 -11.00 34.44
C CYS A 256 -39.45 -9.81 35.40
N GLY A 257 -40.07 -8.64 35.10
CA GLY A 257 -39.89 -7.42 35.89
C GLY A 257 -38.49 -6.82 35.77
N GLY A 258 -37.81 -7.03 34.63
CA GLY A 258 -36.42 -6.61 34.40
C GLY A 258 -36.18 -5.10 34.47
N ARG A 259 -37.25 -4.29 34.46
CA ARG A 259 -37.19 -2.84 34.70
C ARG A 259 -37.06 -2.47 36.19
N ASN A 260 -37.55 -3.32 37.10
CA ASN A 260 -37.68 -3.02 38.53
C ASN A 260 -36.80 -3.91 39.43
N ARG A 261 -36.40 -5.10 38.97
CA ARG A 261 -35.46 -5.98 39.68
C ARG A 261 -34.03 -5.77 39.18
N LYS A 262 -33.03 -5.89 40.07
CA LYS A 262 -31.61 -5.89 39.67
C LYS A 262 -31.42 -6.89 38.52
N PRO A 263 -31.02 -6.45 37.31
CA PRO A 263 -30.86 -7.33 36.14
C PRO A 263 -29.82 -8.46 36.33
N ALA A 264 -29.13 -8.47 37.48
CA ALA A 264 -28.18 -9.50 37.89
C ALA A 264 -28.81 -10.89 38.15
N ALA A 265 -30.10 -10.97 38.51
CA ALA A 265 -30.72 -12.25 38.92
C ALA A 265 -31.13 -13.17 37.75
N CYS A 266 -31.29 -12.66 36.53
CA CYS A 266 -31.71 -13.44 35.36
C CYS A 266 -30.77 -13.23 34.17
N GLN A 267 -30.20 -14.32 33.64
CA GLN A 267 -29.28 -14.29 32.50
C GLN A 267 -29.93 -13.72 31.23
N ARG A 268 -31.21 -14.02 30.98
CA ARG A 268 -31.95 -13.48 29.82
C ARG A 268 -32.18 -11.97 29.96
N CYS A 269 -32.53 -11.50 31.16
CA CYS A 269 -32.69 -10.06 31.42
C CYS A 269 -31.35 -9.30 31.35
N ARG A 270 -30.26 -9.91 31.81
CA ARG A 270 -28.91 -9.34 31.69
C ARG A 270 -28.51 -9.12 30.22
N ARG A 271 -28.77 -10.11 29.35
CA ARG A 271 -28.52 -10.01 27.90
C ARG A 271 -29.41 -8.95 27.24
N ALA A 272 -30.70 -8.92 27.59
CA ALA A 272 -31.63 -7.90 27.10
C ALA A 272 -31.14 -6.48 27.44
N PHE A 273 -30.75 -6.28 28.71
CA PHE A 273 -30.22 -5.00 29.18
C PHE A 273 -28.91 -4.61 28.47
N GLN A 274 -28.01 -5.55 28.19
CA GLN A 274 -26.78 -5.30 27.42
C GLN A 274 -27.08 -4.83 25.99
N LEU A 275 -28.08 -5.40 25.32
CA LEU A 275 -28.49 -4.97 23.97
C LEU A 275 -29.12 -3.57 23.98
N LEU A 276 -29.98 -3.26 24.97
CA LEU A 276 -30.55 -1.92 25.13
C LEU A 276 -29.46 -0.88 25.43
N ARG A 277 -28.47 -1.24 26.26
CA ARG A 277 -27.29 -0.39 26.51
C ARG A 277 -26.47 -0.17 25.24
N LEU A 278 -26.29 -1.20 24.41
CA LEU A 278 -25.59 -1.08 23.13
C LEU A 278 -26.36 -0.18 22.16
N HIS A 279 -27.68 -0.33 22.09
CA HIS A 279 -28.54 0.52 21.28
C HIS A 279 -28.40 2.00 21.68
N ALA A 280 -28.54 2.31 22.97
CA ALA A 280 -28.39 3.67 23.48
C ALA A 280 -27.05 4.32 23.11
N SER A 281 -25.99 3.50 23.01
CA SER A 281 -24.63 3.96 22.68
C SER A 281 -24.35 4.15 21.18
N VAL A 282 -25.13 3.51 20.30
CA VAL A 282 -25.02 3.61 18.84
C VAL A 282 -26.13 4.52 18.25
N CYS A 283 -27.13 4.89 19.07
CA CYS A 283 -28.25 5.72 18.65
C CYS A 283 -27.85 7.19 18.47
N GLU A 284 -27.79 7.62 17.21
CA GLU A 284 -27.45 8.98 16.78
C GLU A 284 -28.65 9.90 16.51
N ARG A 285 -29.89 9.48 16.85
CA ARG A 285 -31.07 10.37 16.69
C ARG A 285 -30.88 11.64 17.54
N ALA A 286 -30.63 12.74 16.85
CA ALA A 286 -30.36 14.07 17.43
C ALA A 286 -31.38 15.13 16.95
N GLY A 287 -32.47 14.73 16.27
CA GLY A 287 -33.48 15.65 15.75
C GLY A 287 -34.91 15.11 15.92
N GLY A 288 -35.73 15.84 16.68
CA GLY A 288 -37.20 15.83 16.60
C GLY A 288 -37.95 14.70 17.30
N GLU A 289 -37.61 13.43 17.05
CA GLU A 289 -38.38 12.30 17.59
C GLU A 289 -37.60 11.51 18.64
N PRO A 290 -38.19 11.27 19.84
CA PRO A 290 -37.55 10.46 20.87
C PRO A 290 -37.39 9.02 20.37
N CYS A 291 -36.22 8.44 20.61
CA CYS A 291 -36.02 7.03 20.33
C CYS A 291 -37.02 6.18 21.13
N ARG A 292 -37.79 5.33 20.43
CA ARG A 292 -38.84 4.48 21.02
C ARG A 292 -38.32 3.21 21.70
N VAL A 293 -37.03 2.90 21.54
CA VAL A 293 -36.39 1.76 22.20
C VAL A 293 -36.35 2.00 23.72
N PRO A 294 -36.81 1.06 24.55
CA PRO A 294 -36.96 1.27 25.98
C PRO A 294 -35.61 1.57 26.63
N LEU A 295 -35.62 2.49 27.60
CA LEU A 295 -34.44 2.91 28.38
C LEU A 295 -33.34 3.62 27.58
N CYS A 296 -33.52 3.89 26.28
CA CYS A 296 -32.49 4.50 25.43
C CYS A 296 -32.02 5.87 25.97
N SER A 297 -32.94 6.79 26.26
CA SER A 297 -32.63 8.11 26.84
C SER A 297 -31.97 8.01 28.22
N ASN A 298 -32.55 7.21 29.11
CA ASN A 298 -32.07 7.04 30.49
C ASN A 298 -30.66 6.41 30.54
N LEU A 299 -30.40 5.40 29.70
CA LEU A 299 -29.07 4.77 29.61
C LEU A 299 -28.04 5.71 28.99
N LYS A 300 -28.44 6.54 28.02
CA LYS A 300 -27.58 7.54 27.40
C LYS A 300 -27.16 8.61 28.42
N ALA A 301 -28.10 9.13 29.21
CA ALA A 301 -27.81 10.07 30.29
C ALA A 301 -26.90 9.43 31.37
N LYS A 302 -27.25 8.23 31.83
CA LYS A 302 -26.47 7.50 32.83
C LYS A 302 -25.03 7.22 32.38
N MET A 303 -24.81 6.92 31.10
CA MET A 303 -23.48 6.72 30.54
C MET A 303 -22.67 8.02 30.39
N GLN A 304 -23.34 9.17 30.26
CA GLN A 304 -22.67 10.47 30.27
C GLN A 304 -22.20 10.84 31.69
N GLU A 305 -22.96 10.47 32.72
CA GLU A 305 -22.64 10.71 34.13
C GLU A 305 -21.56 9.75 34.67
N GLU A 306 -21.74 8.43 34.51
CA GLU A 306 -20.87 7.42 35.12
C GLU A 306 -19.61 7.13 34.29
N GLY A 307 -19.56 7.63 33.05
CA GLY A 307 -18.53 7.24 32.09
C GLY A 307 -18.64 5.79 31.66
N VAL A 308 -17.78 5.42 30.71
CA VAL A 308 -17.87 4.14 30.00
C VAL A 308 -16.48 3.53 29.87
N ASP A 309 -16.36 2.24 30.20
CA ASP A 309 -15.11 1.49 30.11
C ASP A 309 -14.56 1.47 28.66
N LYS A 310 -13.23 1.38 28.53
CA LYS A 310 -12.49 1.32 27.26
C LYS A 310 -12.94 0.14 26.40
N THR A 311 -13.24 -1.01 27.01
CA THR A 311 -13.71 -2.21 26.27
C THR A 311 -15.06 -1.96 25.60
N TRP A 312 -15.99 -1.30 26.30
CA TRP A 312 -17.29 -0.94 25.76
C TRP A 312 -17.19 0.12 24.67
N LYS A 313 -16.36 1.14 24.85
CA LYS A 313 -16.10 2.14 23.79
C LYS A 313 -15.55 1.49 22.52
N LEU A 314 -14.67 0.51 22.65
CA LEU A 314 -14.14 -0.26 21.51
C LEU A 314 -15.24 -1.09 20.81
N LEU A 315 -16.10 -1.76 21.59
CA LEU A 315 -17.24 -2.52 21.06
C LEU A 315 -18.16 -1.60 20.24
N VAL A 316 -18.58 -0.46 20.80
CA VAL A 316 -19.42 0.52 20.12
C VAL A 316 -18.78 0.97 18.81
N LYS A 317 -17.50 1.36 18.84
CA LYS A 317 -16.75 1.76 17.63
C LYS A 317 -16.75 0.67 16.56
N LYS A 318 -16.56 -0.60 16.94
CA LYS A 318 -16.56 -1.74 16.00
C LYS A 318 -17.95 -2.02 15.43
N VAL A 319 -19.01 -1.93 16.24
CA VAL A 319 -20.40 -2.09 15.80
C VAL A 319 -20.82 -0.96 14.87
N THR A 320 -20.53 0.29 15.21
CA THR A 320 -20.80 1.45 14.33
C THR A 320 -20.03 1.33 13.01
N ARG A 321 -18.76 0.92 13.04
CA ARG A 321 -18.01 0.65 11.80
C ARG A 321 -18.66 -0.46 10.98
N ALA A 322 -19.05 -1.57 11.61
CA ALA A 322 -19.72 -2.68 10.92
C ALA A 322 -21.07 -2.25 10.29
N ARG A 323 -21.79 -1.30 10.90
CA ARG A 323 -23.03 -0.73 10.36
C ARG A 323 -22.80 0.06 9.06
N VAL A 324 -21.71 0.83 8.98
CA VAL A 324 -21.44 1.75 7.86
C VAL A 324 -20.69 1.07 6.71
N MET A 325 -19.87 0.07 6.99
CA MET A 325 -19.03 -0.60 5.99
C MET A 325 -19.78 -1.22 4.79
N PRO A 326 -20.96 -1.85 4.94
CA PRO A 326 -21.74 -2.35 3.81
C PRO A 326 -22.15 -1.24 2.83
N ALA A 327 -22.57 -0.08 3.34
CA ALA A 327 -22.96 1.08 2.54
C ALA A 327 -21.76 1.76 1.85
N LEU A 328 -20.56 1.66 2.43
CA LEU A 328 -19.32 2.13 1.80
C LEU A 328 -18.80 1.14 0.74
N ALA A 329 -19.00 -0.16 0.94
CA ALA A 329 -18.60 -1.20 0.00
C ALA A 329 -19.50 -1.24 -1.26
N SER A 330 -20.76 -0.82 -1.14
CA SER A 330 -21.70 -0.71 -2.26
C SER A 330 -21.60 0.61 -3.04
N ARG A 331 -20.75 1.56 -2.61
CA ARG A 331 -20.50 2.78 -3.40
C ARG A 331 -19.78 2.40 -4.68
N GLU A 332 -20.39 2.75 -5.81
CA GLU A 332 -19.75 2.59 -7.11
C GLU A 332 -18.41 3.32 -7.11
N VAL A 333 -17.33 2.57 -7.33
CA VAL A 333 -16.00 3.12 -7.50
C VAL A 333 -16.04 4.02 -8.75
N PRO A 334 -15.61 5.30 -8.65
CA PRO A 334 -15.61 6.20 -9.80
C PRO A 334 -14.91 5.56 -11.01
N GLU A 335 -15.52 5.66 -12.19
CA GLU A 335 -15.01 5.05 -13.42
C GLU A 335 -13.55 5.44 -13.72
N ALA A 336 -13.11 6.63 -13.31
CA ALA A 336 -11.71 7.07 -13.41
C ALA A 336 -10.74 6.17 -12.62
N VAL A 337 -11.15 5.67 -11.45
CA VAL A 337 -10.36 4.77 -10.60
C VAL A 337 -10.39 3.35 -11.12
N LYS A 338 -11.51 2.88 -11.66
CA LYS A 338 -11.59 1.58 -12.36
C LYS A 338 -10.70 1.56 -13.60
N LYS A 339 -10.73 2.61 -14.42
CA LYS A 339 -9.90 2.75 -15.62
C LYS A 339 -8.41 2.83 -15.29
N SER A 340 -8.02 3.47 -14.19
CA SER A 340 -6.62 3.53 -13.74
C SER A 340 -6.14 2.18 -13.20
N TRP A 341 -6.99 1.45 -12.46
CA TRP A 341 -6.71 0.09 -12.01
C TRP A 341 -6.60 -0.91 -13.17
N ALA A 342 -7.50 -0.83 -14.17
CA ALA A 342 -7.47 -1.67 -15.36
C ALA A 342 -6.21 -1.42 -16.23
N LYS A 343 -5.78 -0.15 -16.35
CA LYS A 343 -4.51 0.20 -17.01
C LYS A 343 -3.29 -0.32 -16.24
N TYR A 344 -3.36 -0.37 -14.91
CA TYR A 344 -2.28 -0.89 -14.07
C TYR A 344 -2.20 -2.43 -14.10
N SER A 345 -3.33 -3.13 -14.10
CA SER A 345 -3.39 -4.60 -14.13
C SER A 345 -3.08 -5.20 -15.50
N SER A 346 -3.55 -4.58 -16.60
CA SER A 346 -3.25 -5.01 -17.97
C SER A 346 -1.75 -4.92 -18.31
N ARG A 347 -1.07 -3.85 -17.86
CA ARG A 347 0.39 -3.70 -17.98
C ARG A 347 1.18 -4.75 -17.21
N ARG A 348 0.57 -5.38 -16.21
CA ARG A 348 1.17 -6.46 -15.41
C ARG A 348 0.94 -7.84 -16.04
N ALA A 349 -0.23 -8.08 -16.62
CA ALA A 349 -0.56 -9.36 -17.27
C ALA A 349 0.17 -9.57 -18.61
N GLY A 350 0.43 -8.50 -19.37
CA GLY A 350 1.17 -8.56 -20.64
C GLY A 350 2.68 -8.82 -20.51
N ARG A 351 3.24 -8.89 -19.29
CA ARG A 351 4.67 -9.19 -19.04
C ARG A 351 4.94 -10.63 -18.59
N PHE A 352 3.89 -11.47 -18.52
CA PHE A 352 3.98 -12.89 -18.13
C PHE A 352 3.51 -13.82 -19.25
N ARG A 353 3.48 -13.35 -20.50
CA ARG A 353 3.31 -14.19 -21.69
C ARG A 353 4.57 -14.14 -22.53
#